data_AF-X1V954-F1
#
_entry.id   AF-X1V954-F1
#
_cell.length_a   1.000
_cell.length_b   1.000
_cell.length_c   1.000
_cell.angle_alpha   90.00
_cell.angle_beta   90.00
_cell.angle_gamma   90.00
#
_symmetry.space_group_name_H-M   'P 1'
#
loop_
_entity.id
_entity.type
_entity.pdbx_description
1 polymer ?
#
loop_
_entity_poly.entity_id
_entity_poly.type
_entity_poly.pdbx_seq_one_letter_code
_entity_poly.pdbx_strand_id
1 'polypeptide(L)'
;FLLSGCSTNPVLPIINIFNANPTIVDFGNSTTLSWEVSGADTVSIDQGIGIVTASGTINITPSTTTTYTLTATGNSSAITTAGVVI
;
A
#
# COMPACT_ATOMS: atom_id res chain seq x y z
N PHE A 1 11.82 23.43 -33.23
CA PHE A 1 12.07 22.28 -32.35
C PHE A 1 10.95 22.23 -31.33
N LEU A 2 10.01 21.30 -31.48
CA LEU A 2 8.85 21.17 -30.60
C LEU A 2 9.28 20.40 -29.33
N LEU A 3 9.59 21.10 -28.25
CA LEU A 3 9.55 20.49 -26.93
C LEU A 3 8.08 20.51 -26.50
N SER A 4 7.35 19.47 -26.91
CA SER A 4 6.07 19.11 -26.32
C SER A 4 6.31 18.94 -24.83
N GLY A 5 6.01 19.99 -24.06
CA GLY A 5 5.94 19.92 -22.61
C GLY A 5 4.86 18.90 -22.28
N CYS A 6 5.29 17.72 -21.82
CA CYS A 6 4.37 16.71 -21.33
C CYS A 6 3.68 17.32 -20.10
N SER A 7 2.46 17.86 -20.27
CA SER A 7 1.60 18.24 -19.15
C SER A 7 1.07 16.95 -18.51
N THR A 8 1.95 16.19 -17.86
CA THR A 8 1.52 15.10 -16.98
C THR A 8 1.06 15.76 -15.69
N ASN A 9 -0.23 16.08 -15.61
CA ASN A 9 -0.85 16.41 -14.33
C ASN A 9 -0.46 15.30 -13.34
N PRO A 10 0.27 15.62 -12.25
CA PRO A 10 0.65 14.62 -11.26
C PRO A 10 -0.62 14.11 -10.59
N VAL A 11 -1.00 12.88 -10.93
CA VAL A 11 -1.92 12.02 -10.21
C VAL A 11 -1.23 11.64 -8.91
N LEU A 12 -1.64 12.31 -7.85
CA LEU A 12 -1.23 11.95 -6.51
C LEU A 12 -1.93 10.64 -6.14
N PRO A 13 -1.19 9.60 -5.73
CA PRO A 13 -1.81 8.39 -5.22
C PRO A 13 -2.52 8.71 -3.89
N ILE A 14 -3.70 8.15 -3.70
CA ILE A 14 -4.51 8.31 -2.49
C ILE A 14 -4.76 6.93 -1.92
N ILE A 15 -4.34 6.72 -0.67
CA ILE A 15 -4.64 5.51 0.09
C ILE A 15 -6.00 5.74 0.76
N ASN A 16 -7.05 5.12 0.21
CA ASN A 16 -8.41 5.20 0.72
C ASN A 16 -8.58 4.32 1.96
N ILE A 17 -8.01 3.10 1.89
CA ILE A 17 -8.10 2.10 2.95
C ILE A 17 -6.72 1.48 3.13
N PHE A 18 -6.30 1.36 4.39
CA PHE A 18 -5.22 0.48 4.79
C PHE A 18 -5.46 0.06 6.24
N ASN A 19 -5.93 -1.17 6.44
CA ASN A 19 -6.35 -1.66 7.75
C ASN A 19 -6.11 -3.16 7.91
N ALA A 20 -5.93 -3.60 9.15
CA ALA A 20 -5.85 -5.00 9.51
C ALA A 20 -7.00 -5.38 10.44
N ASN A 21 -7.53 -6.59 10.30
CA ASN A 21 -8.53 -7.11 11.24
C ASN A 21 -8.31 -8.61 11.51
N PRO A 22 -8.00 -8.98 12.78
CA PRO A 22 -7.74 -8.12 13.94
C PRO A 22 -6.40 -7.35 13.86
N THR A 23 -6.30 -6.18 14.49
CA THR A 23 -5.05 -5.38 14.58
C THR A 23 -4.10 -5.87 15.67
N ILE A 24 -4.54 -6.78 16.52
CA ILE A 24 -3.74 -7.44 17.53
C ILE A 24 -3.93 -8.93 17.30
N VAL A 25 -2.83 -9.61 16.99
CA VAL A 25 -2.84 -11.01 16.62
C VAL A 25 -1.96 -11.75 17.62
N ASP A 26 -2.55 -12.64 18.42
CA ASP A 26 -1.74 -13.53 19.25
C ASP A 26 -0.90 -14.47 18.36
N PHE A 27 0.20 -14.97 18.92
CA PHE A 27 1.12 -15.85 18.22
C PHE A 27 0.39 -17.01 17.54
N GLY A 28 0.60 -17.19 16.24
CA GLY A 28 0.01 -18.27 15.45
C GLY A 28 -1.40 -17.99 14.92
N ASN A 29 -2.00 -16.85 15.25
CA ASN A 29 -3.24 -16.41 14.63
C ASN A 29 -2.98 -15.66 13.32
N SER A 30 -4.01 -15.62 12.47
CA SER A 30 -3.99 -14.87 11.22
C SER A 30 -4.78 -13.57 11.35
N THR A 31 -4.33 -12.54 10.63
CA THR A 31 -5.12 -11.34 10.38
C THR A 31 -5.32 -11.12 8.90
N THR A 32 -6.39 -10.41 8.57
CA THR A 32 -6.67 -9.97 7.21
C THR A 32 -6.22 -8.52 7.06
N LEU A 33 -5.18 -8.30 6.27
CA LEU A 33 -4.77 -6.97 5.85
C LEU A 33 -5.53 -6.61 4.58
N SER A 34 -6.18 -5.45 4.58
CA SER A 34 -7.00 -4.94 3.49
C SER A 34 -6.50 -3.56 3.07
N TRP A 35 -6.49 -3.30 1.76
CA TRP A 35 -6.06 -2.02 1.22
C TRP A 35 -6.86 -1.60 -0.01
N GLU A 36 -6.95 -0.29 -0.20
CA GLU A 36 -7.52 0.34 -1.37
C GLU A 36 -6.77 1.65 -1.66
N VAL A 37 -6.23 1.74 -2.87
CA VAL A 37 -5.43 2.85 -3.36
C VAL A 37 -6.00 3.31 -4.70
N SER A 38 -6.05 4.62 -4.90
CA SER A 38 -6.46 5.23 -6.17
C SER A 38 -5.35 6.14 -6.69
N GLY A 39 -5.23 6.28 -8.02
CA GLY A 39 -4.22 7.14 -8.63
C GLY A 39 -2.76 6.67 -8.48
N ALA A 40 -2.54 5.40 -8.16
CA ALA A 40 -1.22 4.79 -8.10
C ALA A 40 -0.95 3.93 -9.35
N ASP A 41 0.23 4.10 -9.94
CA ASP A 41 0.75 3.23 -11.02
C ASP A 41 1.32 1.92 -10.42
N THR A 42 1.91 2.01 -9.23
CA THR A 42 2.44 0.86 -8.49
C THR A 42 2.10 0.95 -7.01
N VAL A 43 1.77 -0.20 -6.40
CA VAL A 43 1.52 -0.33 -4.97
C VAL A 43 2.37 -1.47 -4.44
N SER A 44 3.06 -1.26 -3.33
CA SER A 44 3.84 -2.29 -2.65
C SER A 44 3.59 -2.27 -1.15
N ILE A 45 3.66 -3.44 -0.52
CA ILE A 45 3.57 -3.57 0.93
C ILE A 45 4.86 -4.22 1.44
N ASP A 46 5.44 -3.63 2.48
CA ASP A 46 6.64 -4.14 3.15
C ASP A 46 6.36 -5.46 3.90
N GLN A 47 7.36 -5.97 4.63
CA GLN A 47 7.28 -7.22 5.40
C GLN A 47 7.15 -8.49 4.54
N GLY A 48 7.74 -8.44 3.34
CA GLY A 48 7.85 -9.60 2.45
C GLY A 48 6.64 -9.85 1.55
N ILE A 49 5.64 -8.96 1.55
CA ILE A 49 4.48 -9.05 0.63
C ILE A 49 4.88 -8.61 -0.79
N GLY A 50 5.57 -7.47 -0.92
CA GLY A 50 6.05 -6.94 -2.21
C GLY A 50 4.99 -6.17 -2.99
N ILE A 51 5.09 -6.20 -4.33
CA ILE A 51 4.19 -5.45 -5.22
C ILE A 51 2.82 -6.13 -5.25
N VAL A 52 1.77 -5.33 -5.06
CA VAL A 52 0.37 -5.76 -5.03
C VAL A 52 -0.48 -4.92 -5.98
N THR A 53 -1.72 -5.36 -6.20
CA THR A 53 -2.74 -4.58 -6.91
C THR A 53 -3.15 -3.34 -6.11
N ALA A 54 -3.75 -2.35 -6.77
CA ALA A 54 -4.19 -1.11 -6.12
C ALA A 54 -5.21 -1.33 -4.99
N SER A 55 -5.99 -2.41 -5.06
CA SER A 55 -6.86 -2.86 -3.99
C SER A 55 -6.77 -4.37 -3.81
N GLY A 56 -7.04 -4.84 -2.59
CA GLY A 56 -6.99 -6.26 -2.29
C GLY A 56 -7.08 -6.56 -0.80
N THR A 57 -7.09 -7.85 -0.51
CA THR A 57 -6.99 -8.39 0.84
C THR A 57 -5.97 -9.54 0.85
N ILE A 58 -5.25 -9.67 1.95
CA ILE A 58 -4.30 -10.76 2.17
C ILE A 58 -4.37 -11.25 3.61
N ASN A 59 -4.35 -12.57 3.77
CA ASN A 59 -4.21 -13.19 5.08
C ASN A 59 -2.73 -13.33 5.42
N ILE A 60 -2.34 -12.81 6.57
CA ILE A 60 -0.97 -12.86 7.09
C ILE A 60 -0.98 -13.40 8.52
N THR A 61 0.11 -14.05 8.90
CA THR A 61 0.30 -14.65 10.23
C THR A 61 1.62 -14.14 10.81
N PRO A 62 1.67 -12.89 11.31
CA PRO A 62 2.86 -12.36 11.93
C PRO A 62 3.19 -13.11 13.23
N SER A 63 4.47 -13.44 13.44
CA SER A 63 4.96 -14.10 14.66
C SER A 63 5.17 -13.12 15.83
N THR A 64 5.26 -11.82 15.53
CA THR A 64 5.49 -10.73 16.48
C THR A 64 4.80 -9.48 15.98
N THR A 65 4.56 -8.50 16.86
CA THR A 65 4.01 -7.20 16.45
C THR A 65 4.86 -6.58 15.35
N THR A 66 4.27 -6.40 14.17
CA THR A 66 4.95 -6.00 12.95
C THR A 66 4.21 -4.84 12.31
N THR A 67 4.93 -3.77 11.99
CA THR A 67 4.38 -2.65 11.23
C THR A 67 4.45 -2.95 9.75
N TYR A 68 3.28 -3.02 9.10
CA TYR A 68 3.15 -3.12 7.66
C TYR A 68 3.05 -1.71 7.09
N THR A 69 3.85 -1.42 6.06
CA THR A 69 3.83 -0.14 5.36
C THR A 69 3.40 -0.39 3.93
N LEU A 70 2.34 0.29 3.50
CA LEU A 70 1.92 0.35 2.11
C LEU A 70 2.53 1.60 1.47
N THR A 71 3.19 1.41 0.33
CA THR A 71 3.76 2.46 -0.50
C THR A 71 3.05 2.47 -1.85
N ALA A 72 2.42 3.60 -2.18
CA ALA A 72 1.75 3.84 -3.44
C ALA A 72 2.51 4.89 -4.23
N THR A 73 2.86 4.57 -5.48
CA THR A 73 3.57 5.48 -6.39
C THR A 73 2.68 5.77 -7.60
N GLY A 74 2.29 7.02 -7.78
CA GLY A 74 1.55 7.52 -8.94
C GLY A 74 2.49 8.04 -10.04
N ASN A 75 1.91 8.65 -11.06
CA ASN A 75 2.68 9.22 -12.15
C ASN A 75 3.55 10.39 -11.65
N SER A 76 4.59 10.73 -12.41
CA SER A 76 5.57 11.77 -12.02
C SER A 76 6.30 11.49 -10.71
N SER A 77 6.38 10.22 -10.28
CA SER A 77 7.03 9.79 -9.02
C SER A 77 6.39 10.36 -7.76
N ALA A 78 5.10 10.69 -7.79
CA ALA A 78 4.36 11.04 -6.58
C ALA A 78 4.21 9.80 -5.69
N ILE A 79 4.61 9.89 -4.42
CA ILE A 79 4.58 8.75 -3.48
C ILE A 79 3.68 9.10 -2.29
N THR A 80 2.84 8.15 -1.87
CA THR A 80 2.07 8.20 -0.63
C THR A 80 2.25 6.91 0.14
N THR A 81 2.40 7.00 1.46
CA THR A 81 2.64 5.84 2.33
C THR A 81 1.63 5.79 3.48
N ALA A 82 1.20 4.60 3.87
CA ALA A 82 0.40 4.37 5.07
C ALA A 82 0.98 3.21 5.88
N GLY A 83 0.83 3.25 7.21
CA GLY A 83 1.33 2.24 8.13
C GLY A 83 0.22 1.67 9.00
N VAL A 84 0.22 0.35 9.19
CA VAL A 84 -0.66 -0.36 10.13
C VAL A 84 0.20 -1.27 11.00
N VAL A 85 0.02 -1.16 12.32
CA VAL A 85 0.66 -2.05 13.30
C VAL A 85 -0.26 -3.25 13.54
N ILE A 86 0.30 -4.45 13.47
CA ILE A 86 -0.38 -5.73 13.61
C ILE A 86 0.33 -6.57 14.66
#